data_AF-A0A8I0L635-F1
#
_entry.id   AF-A0A8I0L635-F1
#
_cell.length_a   1.000
_cell.length_b   1.000
_cell.length_c   1.000
_cell.angle_alpha   90.00
_cell.angle_beta   90.00
_cell.angle_gamma   90.00
#
_symmetry.space_group_name_H-M   'P 1'
#
loop_
_entity.id
_entity.type
_entity.pdbx_description
1 polymer ?
#
loop_
_entity_poly.entity_id
_entity_poly.type
_entity_poly.pdbx_seq_one_letter_code
_entity_poly.pdbx_strand_id
1 'polypeptide(L)'
;GGSVDVEFTFAATELYGKDIVVFEKIFCNDTEIASHENINDREQTVTVYAPNITGTTAVGTLGGGKLIDPAANVKITDTVTYEHLSAGHEYTLRGTLMNKETG
;
A
#
# COMPACT_ATOMS: atom_id res chain seq x y z
N GLY A 1 -39.80 3.01 7.57
CA GLY A 1 -38.44 2.44 7.47
C GLY A 1 -37.59 3.02 8.58
N GLY A 2 -36.60 2.25 9.04
CA GLY A 2 -35.56 2.72 9.95
C GLY A 2 -34.19 2.44 9.33
N SER A 3 -33.14 3.00 9.93
CA SER A 3 -31.75 2.77 9.57
C SER A 3 -30.94 2.59 10.85
N VAL A 4 -29.82 1.87 10.75
CA VAL A 4 -28.89 1.62 11.83
C VAL A 4 -27.48 1.65 11.24
N ASP A 5 -26.56 2.31 11.94
CA ASP A 5 -25.14 2.28 11.59
C ASP A 5 -24.48 1.06 12.23
N VAL A 6 -23.66 0.35 11.45
CA VAL A 6 -22.86 -0.78 11.91
C VAL A 6 -21.39 -0.42 11.73
N GLU A 7 -20.66 -0.31 12.84
CA GLU A 7 -19.26 0.10 12.84
C GLU A 7 -18.32 -1.10 12.99
N PHE A 8 -17.26 -1.13 12.17
CA PHE A 8 -16.18 -2.11 12.26
C PHE A 8 -14.87 -1.39 12.56
N THR A 9 -14.10 -1.91 13.51
CA THR A 9 -12.74 -1.44 13.79
C THR A 9 -11.80 -2.63 13.77
N PHE A 10 -10.77 -2.57 12.93
CA PHE A 10 -9.76 -3.62 12.81
C PHE A 10 -8.43 -3.04 12.30
N ALA A 11 -7.34 -3.79 12.49
CA ALA A 11 -6.04 -3.43 11.94
C ALA A 11 -5.94 -3.84 10.46
N ALA A 12 -5.94 -2.87 9.55
CA ALA A 12 -5.89 -3.11 8.10
C ALA A 12 -4.47 -3.33 7.55
N THR A 13 -3.45 -3.51 8.41
CA THR A 13 -2.03 -3.48 8.04
C THR A 13 -1.64 -4.52 6.99
N GLU A 14 -2.32 -5.67 6.92
CA GLU A 14 -2.04 -6.72 5.93
C GLU A 14 -2.91 -6.60 4.66
N LEU A 15 -3.80 -5.61 4.61
CA LEU A 15 -4.80 -5.43 3.54
C LEU A 15 -4.44 -4.32 2.56
N TYR A 16 -3.22 -3.76 2.59
CA TYR A 16 -2.82 -2.73 1.64
C TYR A 16 -3.11 -3.15 0.19
N GLY A 17 -3.81 -2.29 -0.55
CA GLY A 17 -4.22 -2.54 -1.94
C GLY A 17 -5.29 -3.62 -2.12
N LYS A 18 -5.93 -4.08 -1.06
CA LYS A 18 -7.05 -5.02 -1.12
C LYS A 18 -8.38 -4.29 -1.07
N ASP A 19 -9.36 -4.90 -1.71
CA ASP A 19 -10.76 -4.56 -1.53
C ASP A 19 -11.35 -5.41 -0.39
N ILE A 20 -12.17 -4.79 0.44
CA ILE A 20 -12.97 -5.45 1.49
C ILE A 20 -14.45 -5.17 1.24
N VAL A 21 -15.31 -6.09 1.64
CA VAL A 21 -16.76 -5.99 1.48
C VAL A 21 -17.46 -6.30 2.80
N VAL A 22 -18.54 -5.59 3.09
CA VAL A 22 -19.38 -5.84 4.26
C VAL A 22 -20.60 -6.65 3.85
N PHE A 23 -20.96 -7.63 4.68
CA PHE A 23 -22.16 -8.46 4.54
C PHE A 23 -23.05 -8.29 5.75
N GLU A 24 -24.36 -8.37 5.53
CA GLU A 24 -25.37 -8.24 6.57
C GLU A 24 -26.33 -9.42 6.58
N LYS A 25 -26.75 -9.80 7.79
CA LYS A 25 -27.83 -10.77 8.04
C LYS A 25 -28.74 -10.25 9.14
N ILE A 26 -30.03 -10.47 8.98
CA ILE A 26 -31.06 -10.14 9.98
C ILE A 26 -31.70 -11.44 10.46
N PHE A 27 -31.79 -11.61 11.78
CA PHE A 27 -32.36 -12.78 12.44
C PHE A 27 -33.60 -12.42 13.25
N CYS A 28 -34.57 -13.33 13.29
CA CYS A 28 -35.72 -13.29 14.21
C CYS A 28 -35.83 -14.66 14.89
N ASN A 29 -35.72 -14.69 16.23
CA ASN A 29 -35.70 -15.93 17.01
C ASN A 29 -34.70 -16.97 16.46
N ASP A 30 -33.44 -16.54 16.24
CA ASP A 30 -32.34 -17.32 15.66
C ASP A 30 -32.57 -17.85 14.23
N THR A 31 -33.68 -17.47 13.59
CA THR A 31 -33.96 -17.78 12.19
C THR A 31 -33.52 -16.59 11.32
N GLU A 32 -32.64 -16.82 10.35
CA GLU A 32 -32.27 -15.79 9.34
C GLU A 32 -33.52 -15.44 8.52
N ILE A 33 -33.89 -14.16 8.46
CA ILE A 33 -35.07 -13.66 7.75
C ILE A 33 -34.74 -12.74 6.57
N ALA A 34 -33.52 -12.21 6.50
CA ALA A 34 -33.02 -11.42 5.36
C ALA A 34 -31.48 -11.39 5.39
N SER A 35 -30.86 -11.23 4.22
CA SER A 35 -29.42 -11.08 4.09
C SER A 35 -29.04 -10.24 2.87
N HIS A 36 -27.86 -9.61 2.95
CA HIS A 36 -27.17 -8.92 1.87
C HIS A 36 -25.72 -9.39 1.86
N GLU A 37 -25.42 -10.36 0.98
CA GLU A 37 -24.14 -11.09 0.97
C GLU A 37 -23.56 -11.21 -0.44
N ASN A 38 -23.36 -10.08 -1.11
CA ASN A 38 -22.80 -10.06 -2.45
C ASN A 38 -21.35 -9.56 -2.43
N ILE A 39 -20.39 -10.47 -2.63
CA ILE A 39 -18.96 -10.14 -2.67
C ILE A 39 -18.58 -9.16 -3.78
N ASN A 40 -19.39 -9.05 -4.84
CA ASN A 40 -19.15 -8.15 -5.96
C ASN A 40 -19.94 -6.84 -5.85
N ASP A 41 -20.56 -6.56 -4.70
CA ASP A 41 -21.30 -5.32 -4.49
C ASP A 41 -20.34 -4.15 -4.32
N ARG A 42 -20.28 -3.31 -5.36
CA ARG A 42 -19.43 -2.12 -5.39
C ARG A 42 -19.84 -1.06 -4.38
N GLU A 43 -21.11 -0.98 -3.99
CA GLU A 43 -21.58 -0.02 -3.00
C GLU A 43 -21.17 -0.43 -1.58
N GLN A 44 -20.95 -1.72 -1.36
CA GLN A 44 -20.43 -2.29 -0.10
C GLN A 44 -18.90 -2.51 -0.12
N THR A 45 -18.21 -2.13 -1.20
CA THR A 45 -16.78 -2.36 -1.36
C THR A 45 -15.96 -1.15 -0.93
N VAL A 46 -14.97 -1.37 -0.07
CA VAL A 46 -13.97 -0.35 0.34
C VAL A 46 -12.59 -0.81 -0.10
N THR A 47 -11.84 0.06 -0.77
CA THR A 47 -10.45 -0.19 -1.14
C THR A 47 -9.51 0.34 -0.06
N VAL A 48 -8.65 -0.53 0.46
CA VAL A 48 -7.56 -0.13 1.36
C VAL A 48 -6.42 0.43 0.51
N TYR A 49 -5.93 1.62 0.86
CA TYR A 49 -4.83 2.27 0.13
C TYR A 49 -3.63 1.34 -0.08
N ALA A 50 -2.92 1.51 -1.20
CA ALA A 50 -1.71 0.77 -1.50
C ALA A 50 -0.53 1.73 -1.68
N PRO A 51 0.43 1.76 -0.73
CA PRO A 51 1.71 2.44 -0.93
C PRO A 51 2.37 2.01 -2.23
N ASN A 52 2.91 2.98 -2.97
CA ASN A 52 3.54 2.70 -4.24
C ASN A 52 4.83 3.52 -4.42
N ILE A 53 5.87 2.89 -4.96
CA ILE A 53 7.06 3.60 -5.44
C ILE A 53 6.82 3.90 -6.92
N THR A 54 6.67 5.18 -7.25
CA THR A 54 6.31 5.63 -8.60
C THR A 54 7.53 5.85 -9.49
N GLY A 55 8.72 5.97 -8.90
CA GLY A 55 9.94 6.21 -9.64
C GLY A 55 11.19 6.15 -8.77
N THR A 56 12.29 5.77 -9.40
CA THR A 56 13.62 5.84 -8.79
C THR A 56 14.61 6.38 -9.80
N THR A 57 15.64 7.09 -9.33
CA THR A 57 16.72 7.59 -10.19
C THR A 57 18.02 7.67 -9.41
N ALA A 58 18.95 6.77 -9.76
CA ALA A 58 20.30 6.76 -9.21
C ALA A 58 21.24 7.64 -10.05
N VAL A 59 22.03 8.49 -9.39
CA VAL A 59 23.05 9.34 -10.01
C VAL A 59 24.40 9.17 -9.32
N GLY A 60 25.47 9.18 -10.11
CA GLY A 60 26.86 9.18 -9.64
C GLY A 60 27.37 10.58 -9.33
N THR A 61 28.55 10.68 -8.71
CA THR A 61 29.14 11.96 -8.28
C THR A 61 29.70 12.80 -9.43
N LEU A 62 30.06 12.18 -10.56
CA LEU A 62 30.57 12.89 -11.73
C LEU A 62 29.42 13.64 -12.43
N GLY A 63 29.21 14.90 -12.02
CA GLY A 63 28.30 15.84 -12.70
C GLY A 63 26.84 15.41 -12.75
N GLY A 64 26.38 14.52 -11.85
CA GLY A 64 25.01 13.98 -11.87
C GLY A 64 24.77 12.94 -12.97
N GLY A 65 25.84 12.46 -13.63
CA GLY A 65 25.77 11.45 -14.68
C GLY A 65 25.68 10.01 -14.17
N LYS A 66 25.68 9.06 -15.10
CA LYS A 66 25.67 7.60 -14.83
C LYS A 66 27.07 6.99 -14.73
N LEU A 67 28.11 7.82 -14.70
CA LEU A 67 29.52 7.39 -14.60
C LEU A 67 30.06 7.72 -13.21
N ILE A 68 30.99 6.88 -12.75
CA ILE A 68 31.72 7.03 -11.49
C ILE A 68 33.20 6.78 -11.77
N ASP A 69 34.09 7.48 -11.05
CA ASP A 69 35.53 7.29 -11.18
C ASP A 69 35.96 6.10 -10.29
N PRO A 70 36.48 4.99 -10.88
CA PRO A 70 36.91 3.84 -10.10
C PRO A 70 38.17 4.11 -9.26
N ALA A 71 38.94 5.17 -9.54
CA ALA A 71 40.14 5.51 -8.80
C ALA A 71 39.88 6.43 -7.60
N ALA A 72 38.63 6.88 -7.41
CA ALA A 72 38.25 7.83 -6.37
C ALA A 72 37.20 7.26 -5.40
N ASN A 73 37.09 7.88 -4.22
CA ASN A 73 35.94 7.66 -3.34
C ASN A 73 34.71 8.34 -3.96
N VAL A 74 33.69 7.55 -4.29
CA VAL A 74 32.48 8.02 -4.98
C VAL A 74 31.23 7.87 -4.12
N LYS A 75 30.25 8.72 -4.39
CA LYS A 75 28.89 8.67 -3.83
C LYS A 75 27.88 8.38 -4.93
N ILE A 76 26.95 7.48 -4.66
CA ILE A 76 25.73 7.31 -5.44
C ILE A 76 24.58 7.88 -4.62
N THR A 77 23.71 8.66 -5.25
CA THR A 77 22.46 9.12 -4.64
C THR A 77 21.30 8.58 -5.46
N ASP A 78 20.40 7.85 -4.81
CA ASP A 78 19.14 7.42 -5.42
C ASP A 78 18.00 8.30 -4.91
N THR A 79 17.21 8.83 -5.83
CA THR A 79 16.01 9.60 -5.52
C THR A 79 14.80 8.70 -5.72
N VAL A 80 14.00 8.50 -4.67
CA VAL A 80 12.80 7.66 -4.70
C VAL A 80 11.56 8.55 -4.58
N THR A 81 10.66 8.46 -5.54
CA THR A 81 9.32 9.08 -5.47
C THR A 81 8.31 8.01 -5.10
N TYR A 82 7.40 8.36 -4.18
CA TYR A 82 6.40 7.45 -3.65
C TYR A 82 5.06 8.17 -3.47
N GLU A 83 3.99 7.39 -3.41
CA GLU A 83 2.62 7.85 -3.21
C GLU A 83 1.86 6.92 -2.27
N HIS A 84 0.68 7.36 -1.82
CA HIS A 84 -0.25 6.61 -0.97
C HIS A 84 0.33 6.15 0.38
N LEU A 85 1.30 6.88 0.93
CA LEU A 85 1.67 6.81 2.33
C LEU A 85 0.80 7.76 3.15
N SER A 86 0.28 7.30 4.28
CA SER A 86 -0.56 8.09 5.18
C SER A 86 0.29 8.91 6.14
N ALA A 87 -0.09 10.18 6.35
CA ALA A 87 0.59 11.04 7.33
C ALA A 87 0.51 10.45 8.76
N GLY A 88 1.48 10.79 9.60
CA GLY A 88 1.51 10.38 11.01
C GLY A 88 2.01 8.95 11.27
N HIS A 89 2.49 8.24 10.24
CA HIS A 89 3.01 6.89 10.35
C HIS A 89 4.50 6.84 10.05
N GLU A 90 5.20 5.89 10.68
CA GLU A 90 6.60 5.61 10.41
C GLU A 90 6.72 4.52 9.32
N TYR A 91 7.57 4.76 8.32
CA TYR A 91 7.83 3.84 7.22
C TYR A 91 9.35 3.62 7.08
N THR A 92 9.75 2.38 6.79
CA THR A 92 11.15 2.04 6.52
C THR A 92 11.35 1.74 5.03
N LEU A 93 12.09 2.61 4.33
CA LEU A 93 12.61 2.30 3.00
C LEU A 93 13.95 1.56 3.13
N ARG A 94 14.09 0.41 2.49
CA ARG A 94 15.36 -0.33 2.40
C ARG A 94 15.86 -0.32 0.96
N GLY A 95 17.01 0.29 0.74
CA GLY A 95 17.72 0.26 -0.53
C GLY A 95 18.85 -0.77 -0.51
N THR A 96 19.09 -1.44 -1.63
CA THR A 96 20.21 -2.36 -1.82
C THR A 96 21.07 -1.86 -2.97
N LEU A 97 22.35 -1.61 -2.71
CA LEU A 97 23.35 -1.42 -3.76
C LEU A 97 24.00 -2.78 -4.03
N MET A 98 24.03 -3.21 -5.29
CA MET A 98 24.58 -4.51 -5.68
C MET A 98 25.44 -4.40 -6.92
N ASN A 99 26.37 -5.34 -7.08
CA ASN A 99 27.04 -5.54 -8.36
C ASN A 99 26.02 -6.17 -9.34
N LYS A 100 25.87 -5.58 -10.52
CA LYS A 100 24.88 -6.00 -11.52
C LYS A 100 25.10 -7.42 -12.06
N GLU A 101 26.34 -7.89 -12.09
CA GLU A 101 26.68 -9.22 -12.60
C GLU A 101 26.44 -10.31 -11.56
N THR A 102 26.79 -10.06 -10.29
CA THR A 102 26.79 -11.11 -9.28
C THR A 102 25.56 -11.18 -8.40
N GLY A 103 24.82 -10.07 -8.25
CA GLY A 103 23.64 -10.01 -7.37
C GLY A 103 23.98 -10.18 -5.91
#